data_AF-A0A380EJ35-F1
#
_entry.id   AF-A0A380EJ35-F1
#
_cell.length_a   1.000
_cell.length_b   1.000
_cell.length_c   1.000
_cell.angle_alpha   90.00
_cell.angle_beta   90.00
_cell.angle_gamma   90.00
#
_symmetry.space_group_name_H-M   'P 1'
#
loop_
_entity.id
_entity.type
_entity.pdbx_description
1 polymer ?
#
loop_
_entity_poly.entity_id
_entity_poly.type
_entity_poly.pdbx_seq_one_letter_code
_entity_poly.pdbx_strand_id
1 'polypeptide(L)'
;MEFRKEFHKDVVIDLVGYRRFGHNEMDEPSITNPVPYQNIRKHDSVEYVFGKKLVNEGVISEDEMHSFIEQVQKELRQAHDKINKADKMDNPDMEKPADLALPLQADEQSFTFDHLKEINDALLTYPDGFNILKKLNKVLEKRHEPFNKKMV
;
A
#
# COMPACT_ATOMS: atom_id res chain seq x y z
N MET A 1 -5.03 -16.31 -6.42
CA MET A 1 -4.88 -16.25 -4.95
C MET A 1 -4.47 -17.59 -4.34
N GLU A 2 -4.96 -18.72 -4.85
CA GLU A 2 -4.61 -20.06 -4.36
C GLU A 2 -3.10 -20.34 -4.33
N PHE A 3 -2.36 -20.02 -5.40
CA PHE A 3 -0.90 -20.17 -5.43
C PHE A 3 -0.19 -19.46 -4.25
N ARG A 4 -0.57 -18.20 -3.96
CA ARG A 4 0.00 -17.45 -2.83
C ARG A 4 -0.33 -18.10 -1.49
N LYS A 5 -1.52 -18.69 -1.35
CA LYS A 5 -1.94 -19.38 -0.11
C LYS A 5 -1.20 -20.70 0.09
N GLU A 6 -1.00 -21.46 -0.98
CA GLU A 6 -0.35 -22.78 -0.93
C GLU A 6 1.17 -22.66 -0.75
N PHE A 7 1.81 -21.79 -1.52
CA PHE A 7 3.27 -21.75 -1.61
C PHE A 7 3.90 -20.60 -0.84
N HIS A 8 3.09 -19.66 -0.31
CA HIS A 8 3.55 -18.45 0.38
C HIS A 8 4.59 -17.66 -0.44
N LYS A 9 4.42 -17.64 -1.77
CA LYS A 9 5.27 -16.92 -2.72
C LYS A 9 4.50 -15.83 -3.45
N ASP A 10 5.26 -14.88 -3.98
CA ASP A 10 4.74 -13.79 -4.80
C ASP A 10 4.19 -14.31 -6.13
N VAL A 11 3.21 -13.58 -6.66
CA VAL A 11 2.54 -13.87 -7.93
C VAL A 11 2.46 -12.58 -8.74
N VAL A 12 2.77 -12.68 -10.02
CA VAL A 12 2.61 -11.60 -10.99
C VAL A 12 1.44 -11.93 -11.91
N ILE A 13 0.55 -10.96 -12.10
CA ILE A 13 -0.52 -11.02 -13.10
C ILE A 13 -0.18 -9.95 -14.14
N ASP A 14 0.19 -10.38 -15.35
CA ASP A 14 0.35 -9.47 -16.48
C ASP A 14 -1.00 -9.29 -17.17
N LEU A 15 -1.70 -8.20 -16.83
CA LEU A 15 -2.97 -7.84 -17.43
C LEU A 15 -2.71 -7.03 -18.71
N VAL A 16 -2.56 -7.73 -19.82
CA VAL A 16 -2.36 -7.11 -21.13
C VAL A 16 -3.67 -6.46 -21.60
N GLY A 17 -3.66 -5.13 -21.70
CA GLY A 17 -4.77 -4.33 -22.20
C GLY A 17 -4.30 -3.26 -23.18
N TYR A 18 -5.14 -2.26 -23.40
CA TYR A 18 -4.82 -1.10 -24.23
C TYR A 18 -5.24 0.20 -23.54
N ARG A 19 -4.56 1.30 -23.89
CA ARG A 19 -4.95 2.65 -23.44
C ARG A 19 -5.85 3.28 -24.48
N ARG A 20 -7.12 3.53 -24.13
CA ARG A 20 -8.14 4.06 -25.05
C ARG A 20 -7.81 5.47 -25.56
N PHE A 21 -7.31 6.32 -24.68
CA PHE A 21 -6.95 7.72 -24.95
C PHE A 21 -5.44 7.94 -24.85
N GLY A 22 -4.99 9.21 -24.92
CA GLY A 22 -3.60 9.60 -24.75
C GLY A 22 -3.03 9.29 -23.36
N HIS A 23 -1.83 9.79 -23.05
CA HIS A 23 -1.28 9.60 -21.69
C HIS A 23 -2.09 10.38 -20.66
N ASN A 24 -2.65 11.52 -21.06
CA ASN A 24 -3.76 12.22 -20.41
C ASN A 24 -4.87 12.51 -21.44
N GLU A 25 -5.98 13.12 -21.00
CA GLU A 25 -7.17 13.40 -21.80
C GLU A 25 -6.96 14.45 -22.90
N MET A 26 -5.92 15.30 -22.77
CA MET A 26 -5.60 16.37 -23.73
C MET A 26 -4.56 15.94 -24.77
N ASP A 27 -3.92 14.79 -24.56
CA ASP A 27 -2.92 14.26 -25.47
C ASP A 27 -3.56 13.64 -26.72
N GLU A 28 -2.96 13.91 -27.87
CA GLU A 28 -3.30 13.25 -29.14
C GLU A 28 -2.27 12.12 -29.44
N PRO A 29 -2.60 10.86 -29.12
CA PRO A 29 -1.64 9.76 -29.22
C PRO A 29 -1.40 9.26 -30.65
N SER A 30 -2.26 9.62 -31.61
CA SER A 30 -2.07 9.22 -33.01
C SER A 30 -0.85 9.89 -33.66
N ILE A 31 -0.32 10.97 -33.07
CA ILE A 31 0.90 11.65 -33.54
C ILE A 31 2.10 10.71 -33.48
N THR A 32 2.24 9.93 -32.41
CA THR A 32 3.38 9.02 -32.20
C THR A 32 3.03 7.56 -32.49
N ASN A 33 1.76 7.17 -32.30
CA ASN A 33 1.30 5.79 -32.43
C ASN A 33 0.04 5.67 -33.31
N PRO A 34 0.09 6.04 -34.61
CA PRO A 34 -1.11 6.14 -35.45
C PRO A 34 -1.82 4.81 -35.68
N VAL A 35 -1.09 3.73 -36.00
CA VAL A 35 -1.68 2.43 -36.34
C VAL A 35 -2.36 1.77 -35.13
N PRO A 36 -1.72 1.64 -33.94
CA PRO A 36 -2.40 1.09 -32.77
C PRO A 36 -3.67 1.86 -32.42
N TYR A 37 -3.64 3.20 -32.44
CA TYR A 37 -4.79 4.01 -32.10
C TYR A 37 -5.91 3.99 -33.15
N GLN A 38 -5.59 3.77 -34.43
CA GLN A 38 -6.60 3.47 -35.44
C GLN A 38 -7.36 2.17 -35.13
N ASN A 39 -6.65 1.13 -34.67
CA ASN A 39 -7.27 -0.14 -34.29
C ASN A 39 -8.07 -0.02 -32.99
N ILE A 40 -7.51 0.64 -31.98
CA ILE A 40 -8.18 0.87 -30.67
C ILE A 40 -9.48 1.66 -30.84
N ARG A 41 -9.51 2.66 -31.73
CA ARG A 41 -10.73 3.44 -32.03
C ARG A 41 -11.85 2.60 -32.63
N LYS A 42 -11.51 1.51 -33.35
CA LYS A 42 -12.48 0.58 -33.94
C LYS A 42 -12.85 -0.57 -32.99
N HIS A 43 -12.15 -0.72 -31.88
CA HIS A 43 -12.37 -1.79 -30.92
C HIS A 43 -13.51 -1.40 -29.97
N ASP A 44 -14.52 -2.26 -29.85
CA ASP A 44 -15.60 -2.08 -28.88
C ASP A 44 -15.04 -2.07 -27.45
N SER A 45 -15.67 -1.34 -26.53
CA SER A 45 -15.27 -1.35 -25.13
C SER A 45 -15.63 -2.68 -24.46
N VAL A 46 -14.98 -2.97 -23.33
CA VAL A 46 -15.01 -4.30 -22.69
C VAL A 46 -16.44 -4.69 -22.30
N GLU A 47 -17.27 -3.74 -21.86
CA GLU A 47 -18.67 -3.96 -21.51
C GLU A 47 -19.50 -4.44 -22.71
N TYR A 48 -19.25 -3.92 -23.91
CA TYR A 48 -19.93 -4.39 -25.13
C TYR A 48 -19.37 -5.73 -25.61
N VAL A 49 -18.05 -5.93 -25.55
CA VAL A 49 -17.43 -7.20 -25.96
C VAL A 49 -17.92 -8.36 -25.10
N PHE A 50 -17.92 -8.17 -23.77
CA PHE A 50 -18.38 -9.19 -22.84
C PHE A 50 -19.91 -9.32 -22.85
N GLY A 51 -20.65 -8.20 -22.94
CA GLY A 51 -22.11 -8.21 -23.06
C GLY A 51 -22.59 -8.99 -24.29
N LYS A 52 -22.05 -8.71 -25.47
CA LYS A 52 -22.36 -9.45 -26.71
C LYS A 52 -22.06 -10.94 -26.58
N LYS A 53 -20.97 -11.30 -25.88
CA LYS A 53 -20.66 -12.71 -25.60
C LYS A 53 -21.75 -13.37 -24.77
N LEU A 54 -22.21 -12.73 -23.68
CA LEU A 54 -23.27 -13.25 -22.83
C LEU A 54 -24.62 -13.37 -23.57
N VAL A 55 -24.92 -12.40 -24.45
CA VAL A 55 -26.11 -12.46 -25.32
C VAL A 55 -26.02 -13.66 -26.27
N ASN A 56 -24.88 -13.86 -26.91
CA ASN A 56 -24.65 -15.00 -27.81
C ASN A 56 -24.72 -16.35 -27.08
N GLU A 57 -24.32 -16.39 -25.80
CA GLU A 57 -24.43 -17.56 -24.93
C GLU A 57 -25.85 -17.75 -24.37
N GLY A 58 -26.76 -16.81 -24.61
CA GLY A 58 -28.15 -16.84 -24.11
C GLY A 58 -28.27 -16.63 -22.61
N VAL A 59 -27.25 -16.08 -21.96
CA VAL A 59 -27.23 -15.82 -20.51
C VAL A 59 -28.07 -14.59 -20.17
N ILE A 60 -28.05 -13.58 -21.05
CA ILE A 60 -28.86 -12.37 -20.97
C ILE A 60 -29.41 -12.03 -22.36
N SER A 61 -30.44 -11.21 -22.41
CA SER A 61 -30.95 -10.58 -23.64
C SER A 61 -30.14 -9.32 -23.99
N GLU A 62 -30.27 -8.87 -25.24
CA GLU A 62 -29.69 -7.61 -25.70
C GLU A 62 -30.26 -6.40 -24.94
N ASP A 63 -31.56 -6.42 -24.64
CA ASP A 63 -32.23 -5.38 -23.84
C ASP A 63 -31.66 -5.31 -22.41
N GLU A 64 -31.39 -6.46 -21.79
CA GLU A 64 -30.76 -6.52 -20.46
C GLU A 64 -29.34 -5.96 -20.49
N MET A 65 -28.55 -6.29 -21.52
CA MET A 65 -27.21 -5.72 -21.71
C MET A 65 -27.25 -4.19 -21.75
N HIS A 66 -28.15 -3.62 -22.57
CA HIS A 66 -28.31 -2.17 -22.67
C HIS A 66 -28.81 -1.55 -21.36
N SER A 67 -29.77 -2.19 -20.70
CA SER A 67 -30.31 -1.74 -19.42
C SER A 67 -29.23 -1.65 -18.34
N PHE A 68 -28.33 -2.62 -18.25
CA PHE A 68 -27.21 -2.58 -17.30
C PHE A 68 -26.28 -1.39 -17.55
N ILE A 69 -25.91 -1.15 -18.81
CA ILE A 69 -25.04 -0.02 -19.18
C ILE A 69 -25.70 1.31 -18.80
N GLU A 70 -26.98 1.48 -19.12
CA GLU A 70 -27.73 2.69 -18.81
C GLU A 70 -27.89 2.91 -17.30
N GLN A 71 -28.15 1.84 -16.54
CA GLN A 71 -28.28 1.89 -15.10
C GLN A 71 -26.98 2.37 -14.46
N VAL A 72 -25.83 1.80 -14.82
CA VAL A 72 -24.52 2.21 -14.28
C VAL A 72 -24.26 3.69 -14.58
N GLN A 73 -24.52 4.13 -15.81
CA GLN A 73 -24.35 5.54 -16.17
C GLN A 73 -25.29 6.47 -15.37
N LYS A 74 -26.53 6.04 -15.12
CA LYS A 74 -27.49 6.80 -14.32
C LYS A 74 -27.04 6.91 -12.87
N GLU A 75 -26.55 5.84 -12.28
CA GLU A 75 -26.03 5.83 -10.91
C GLU A 75 -24.82 6.76 -10.76
N LEU A 76 -23.89 6.73 -11.73
CA LEU A 76 -22.75 7.65 -11.75
C LEU A 76 -23.18 9.13 -11.86
N ARG A 77 -24.15 9.43 -12.72
CA ARG A 77 -24.72 10.80 -12.83
C ARG A 77 -25.38 11.25 -11.54
N GLN A 78 -26.20 10.39 -10.93
CA GLN A 78 -26.85 10.69 -9.66
C GLN A 78 -25.86 10.93 -8.52
N ALA A 79 -24.77 10.15 -8.47
CA ALA A 79 -23.70 10.35 -7.49
C ALA A 79 -22.99 11.69 -7.73
N HIS A 80 -22.68 12.02 -8.98
CA HIS A 80 -22.06 13.29 -9.36
C HIS A 80 -22.93 14.50 -9.01
N ASP A 81 -24.24 14.42 -9.23
CA ASP A 81 -25.18 15.52 -8.95
C ASP A 81 -25.36 15.79 -7.45
N LYS A 82 -25.07 14.80 -6.60
CA LYS A 82 -25.07 14.96 -5.14
C LYS A 82 -23.82 15.65 -4.60
N ILE A 83 -22.78 15.83 -5.42
CA ILE A 83 -21.55 16.51 -4.98
C ILE A 83 -21.88 17.98 -4.73
N ASN A 84 -21.63 18.43 -3.49
CA ASN A 84 -21.73 19.83 -3.14
C ASN A 84 -20.56 20.61 -3.78
N LYS A 85 -20.83 21.34 -4.86
CA LYS A 85 -19.81 22.10 -5.60
C LYS A 85 -19.26 23.31 -4.84
N ALA A 86 -19.89 23.68 -3.72
CA ALA A 86 -19.42 24.73 -2.83
C ALA A 86 -18.58 24.17 -1.68
N ASP A 87 -18.50 22.84 -1.54
CA ASP A 87 -17.67 22.20 -0.54
C ASP A 87 -16.19 22.43 -0.88
N LYS A 88 -15.55 23.27 -0.06
CA LYS A 88 -14.11 23.49 -0.14
C LYS A 88 -13.49 22.62 0.94
N MET A 89 -12.59 21.73 0.56
CA MET A 89 -11.64 21.16 1.51
C MET A 89 -10.67 22.27 1.96
N ASP A 90 -11.13 23.12 2.86
CA ASP A 90 -10.20 23.70 3.84
C ASP A 90 -9.73 22.49 4.66
N ASN A 91 -8.42 22.26 4.71
CA ASN A 91 -7.83 21.13 5.41
C ASN A 91 -7.29 21.60 6.77
N PRO A 92 -8.16 21.83 7.77
CA PRO A 92 -7.74 22.26 9.11
C PRO A 92 -6.89 21.19 9.80
N ASP A 93 -6.97 19.93 9.37
CA ASP A 93 -6.22 18.81 9.95
C ASP A 93 -4.70 18.84 9.65
N MET A 94 -4.26 19.76 8.78
CA MET A 94 -2.83 20.04 8.56
C MET A 94 -2.28 21.10 9.53
N GLU A 95 -3.07 21.55 10.50
CA GLU A 95 -2.55 22.33 11.62
C GLU A 95 -1.64 21.45 12.48
N LYS A 96 -0.42 21.94 12.75
CA LYS A 96 0.51 21.24 13.64
C LYS A 96 -0.16 21.04 15.00
N PRO A 97 -0.34 19.79 15.48
CA PRO A 97 -0.88 19.52 16.80
C PRO A 97 -0.14 20.32 17.87
N ALA A 98 -0.87 20.96 18.78
CA ALA A 98 -0.31 21.83 19.81
C ALA A 98 0.78 21.11 20.65
N ASP A 99 0.63 19.81 20.85
CA ASP A 99 1.57 18.97 21.61
C ASP A 99 2.95 18.85 20.95
N LEU A 100 3.05 19.00 19.62
CA LEU A 100 4.32 19.03 18.89
C LEU A 100 4.99 20.42 18.93
N ALA A 101 4.30 21.45 19.42
CA ALA A 101 4.86 22.79 19.62
C ALA A 101 5.51 22.96 21.00
N LEU A 102 5.22 22.06 21.94
CA LEU A 102 5.87 22.00 23.24
C LEU A 102 7.27 21.37 23.11
N PRO A 103 8.27 21.83 23.89
CA PRO A 103 9.53 21.10 24.01
C PRO A 103 9.24 19.68 24.49
N LEU A 104 10.03 18.71 23.98
CA LEU A 104 9.95 17.31 24.40
C LEU A 104 9.93 17.25 25.93
N GLN A 105 8.82 16.81 26.50
CA GLN A 105 8.74 16.56 27.93
C GLN A 105 9.73 15.44 28.22
N ALA A 106 10.66 15.70 29.15
CA ALA A 106 11.55 14.65 29.62
C ALA A 106 10.70 13.58 30.28
N ASP A 107 10.81 12.34 29.82
CA ASP A 107 10.19 11.21 30.50
C ASP A 107 10.89 11.06 31.87
N GLU A 108 10.14 11.22 32.95
CA GLU A 108 10.65 11.09 34.32
C GLU A 108 10.82 9.62 34.74
N GLN A 109 10.55 8.66 33.84
CA GLN A 109 10.79 7.24 34.09
C GLN A 109 12.25 6.99 34.47
N SER A 110 12.44 6.73 35.76
CA SER A 110 13.72 6.32 36.31
C SER A 110 13.80 4.80 36.26
N PHE A 111 14.86 4.28 35.64
CA PHE A 111 15.18 2.86 35.69
C PHE A 111 16.03 2.56 36.91
N THR A 112 15.71 1.48 37.61
CA THR A 112 16.57 0.98 38.68
C THR A 112 17.84 0.38 38.07
N PHE A 113 18.93 0.42 38.84
CA PHE A 113 20.18 -0.23 38.44
C PHE A 113 19.98 -1.74 38.17
N ASP A 114 19.15 -2.40 38.98
CA ASP A 114 18.86 -3.83 38.83
C ASP A 114 18.15 -4.15 37.51
N HIS A 115 17.23 -3.29 37.07
CA HIS A 115 16.54 -3.46 35.78
C HIS A 115 17.50 -3.27 34.60
N LEU A 116 18.38 -2.27 34.67
CA LEU A 116 19.41 -2.06 33.63
C LEU A 116 20.42 -3.21 33.58
N LYS A 117 20.75 -3.79 34.74
CA LYS A 117 21.61 -4.97 34.84
C LYS A 117 20.95 -6.19 34.23
N GLU A 118 19.67 -6.44 34.52
CA GLU A 118 18.89 -7.54 33.94
C GLU A 118 18.88 -7.48 32.41
N ILE A 119 18.62 -6.30 31.83
CA ILE A 119 18.65 -6.09 30.37
C ILE A 119 20.05 -6.37 29.82
N ASN A 120 21.11 -5.87 30.48
CA ASN A 120 22.48 -6.09 30.04
C ASN A 120 22.87 -7.57 30.09
N ASP A 121 22.49 -8.29 31.15
CA ASP A 121 22.78 -9.71 31.30
C ASP A 121 22.00 -10.55 30.27
N ALA A 122 20.75 -10.19 29.96
CA ALA A 122 19.96 -10.82 28.89
C ALA A 122 20.58 -10.61 27.49
N LEU A 123 21.14 -9.42 27.20
CA LEU A 123 21.84 -9.13 25.93
C LEU A 123 23.14 -9.94 25.76
N LEU A 124 23.72 -10.41 26.86
CA LEU A 124 25.01 -11.12 26.91
C LEU A 124 24.84 -12.61 27.26
N THR A 125 23.60 -13.08 27.40
CA THR A 125 23.28 -14.49 27.56
C THR A 125 23.12 -15.11 26.18
N TYR A 126 23.88 -16.17 25.91
CA TYR A 126 23.85 -16.91 24.65
C TYR A 126 23.42 -18.36 24.89
N PRO A 127 22.77 -19.02 23.92
CA PRO A 127 22.45 -20.44 24.03
C PRO A 127 23.70 -21.31 24.23
N ASP A 128 23.54 -22.43 24.94
CA ASP A 128 24.62 -23.40 25.16
C ASP A 128 25.26 -23.83 23.83
N GLY A 129 26.59 -23.72 23.75
CA GLY A 129 27.36 -24.07 22.54
C GLY A 129 27.53 -22.92 21.53
N PHE A 130 26.99 -21.72 21.78
CA PHE A 130 27.26 -20.54 20.96
C PHE A 130 28.70 -20.05 21.12
N ASN A 131 29.48 -20.10 20.03
CA ASN A 131 30.88 -19.68 20.04
C ASN A 131 31.04 -18.22 19.58
N ILE A 132 31.24 -17.32 20.53
CA ILE A 132 31.49 -15.90 20.24
C ILE A 132 32.84 -15.74 19.53
N LEU A 133 32.86 -14.93 18.48
CA LEU A 133 34.09 -14.60 17.76
C LEU A 133 35.06 -13.89 18.71
N LYS A 134 36.30 -14.41 18.83
CA LYS A 134 37.30 -13.95 19.83
C LYS A 134 37.53 -12.43 19.87
N LYS A 135 37.47 -11.76 18.72
CA LYS A 135 37.63 -10.30 18.61
C LYS A 135 36.47 -9.53 19.24
N LEU A 136 35.25 -10.09 19.22
CA LEU A 136 34.05 -9.50 19.78
C LEU A 136 33.93 -9.75 21.29
N ASN A 137 34.46 -10.87 21.78
CA ASN A 137 34.40 -11.22 23.20
C ASN A 137 34.95 -10.09 24.10
N LYS A 138 36.08 -9.48 23.70
CA LYS A 138 36.68 -8.36 24.44
C LYS A 138 35.77 -7.12 24.54
N VAL A 139 34.89 -6.89 23.56
CA VAL A 139 33.94 -5.77 23.57
C VAL A 139 32.72 -6.10 24.42
N LEU A 140 32.26 -7.36 24.38
CA LEU A 140 31.12 -7.83 25.16
C LEU A 140 31.45 -7.90 26.66
N GLU A 141 32.62 -8.41 27.03
CA GLU A 141 33.12 -8.39 28.42
C GLU A 141 33.19 -6.96 28.98
N LYS A 142 33.62 -5.99 28.16
CA LYS A 142 33.63 -4.57 28.56
C LYS A 142 32.24 -4.01 28.85
N ARG A 143 31.17 -4.59 28.29
CA ARG A 143 29.78 -4.18 28.58
C ARG A 143 29.27 -4.74 29.90
N HIS A 144 29.88 -5.80 30.44
CA HIS A 144 29.61 -6.26 31.82
C HIS A 144 30.29 -5.39 32.88
N GLU A 145 31.41 -4.72 32.57
CA GLU A 145 32.19 -3.96 33.55
C GLU A 145 31.38 -2.88 34.34
N PRO A 146 30.51 -2.06 33.71
CA PRO A 146 29.76 -1.02 34.41
C PRO A 146 28.78 -1.56 35.47
N PHE A 147 28.33 -2.81 35.34
CA PHE A 147 27.36 -3.43 36.24
C PHE A 147 28.01 -4.34 37.30
N ASN A 148 29.30 -4.66 37.15
CA ASN A 148 30.06 -5.54 38.04
C ASN A 148 31.09 -4.81 38.92
N LYS A 149 31.50 -3.59 38.57
CA LYS A 149 32.31 -2.73 39.46
C LYS A 149 31.38 -2.14 40.53
N LYS A 150 31.63 -2.44 41.82
CA LYS A 150 31.00 -1.72 42.93
C LYS A 150 31.27 -0.22 42.72
N MET A 151 30.20 0.56 42.56
CA MET A 151 30.32 2.02 42.64
C MET A 151 30.82 2.36 44.05
N VAL A 152 31.98 3.02 44.12
CA VAL A 152 32.50 3.67 45.33
C VAL A 152 31.80 5.01 45.46
#